data_AF-A0A2J8RE01-F1
#
_entry.id   AF-A0A2J8RE01-F1
#
_cell.length_a   1.000
_cell.length_b   1.000
_cell.length_c   1.000
_cell.angle_alpha   90.00
_cell.angle_beta   90.00
_cell.angle_gamma   90.00
#
_symmetry.space_group_name_H-M   'P 1'
#
loop_
_entity.id
_entity.type
_entity.pdbx_description
1 polymer ?
#
loop_
_entity_poly.entity_id
_entity_poly.type
_entity_poly.pdbx_seq_one_letter_code
_entity_poly.pdbx_strand_id
1 'polypeptide(L)'
;MVDYHAASQSYQYGPSSAGNGAGGGGSMGDYMAQEDDWDRDLLLDPAWEKQQRKAETAANRICKVLAVNQENEHLMEDYEKLASDLLEWIRRTIPWLEDRVPQKTIQEMQQKLEDFRDYRRVHKPPKVQEKCQLEINFNTLQTKLRLSNRPAFMPSEGKMVSDINNGWQHLEQAEKGYEEWLLNEIRRLERLDHLAEKFRQKASIHEAWTDGKEAMLKHRDYETATLSDIKALIRKHEAFESDLAAHQDRVEQIAAIAQELNELDYYDSHNVNTRCQKICDQWDALGSLTHSRREALEKTEKQLEAIDQLHLEYAKRAAPFNNWMESAMEDLQDMFIVHTIEEIEGLISAHDQFKSTLPDADREREAILAIHKEAQRIAESNHIKLSGSNPYTTVTPQIINSKWEKVQQLVPKRDHALLEEQSKQQSNEHLRRQFASQANVVGPWIQTKME
;
A
#
# COMPACT_ATOMS: atom_id res chain seq x y z
N MET A 1 -23.03 -46.74 -19.20
CA MET A 1 -22.96 -48.14 -18.72
C MET A 1 -23.65 -48.12 -17.35
N VAL A 2 -24.82 -48.75 -17.16
CA VAL A 2 -25.10 -50.21 -17.30
C VAL A 2 -24.31 -50.91 -16.17
N ASP A 3 -24.92 -51.49 -15.13
CA ASP A 3 -26.12 -52.34 -15.14
C ASP A 3 -27.15 -52.15 -14.01
N TYR A 4 -28.39 -52.57 -14.32
CA TYR A 4 -29.40 -53.06 -13.38
C TYR A 4 -29.15 -54.56 -13.11
N HIS A 5 -29.40 -55.07 -11.90
CA HIS A 5 -30.31 -56.22 -11.71
C HIS A 5 -30.55 -56.60 -10.24
N ALA A 6 -31.70 -57.25 -10.02
CA ALA A 6 -32.19 -57.75 -8.75
C ALA A 6 -32.42 -59.27 -8.82
N ALA A 7 -32.21 -59.97 -7.70
CA ALA A 7 -32.72 -61.31 -7.36
C ALA A 7 -32.09 -61.69 -5.99
N SER A 8 -32.77 -61.80 -4.85
CA SER A 8 -33.92 -62.63 -4.43
C SER A 8 -33.52 -63.99 -3.82
N GLN A 9 -33.98 -64.23 -2.58
CA GLN A 9 -34.03 -65.52 -1.85
C GLN A 9 -32.67 -66.10 -1.41
N SER A 10 -32.44 -66.39 -0.13
CA SER A 10 -33.16 -67.47 0.58
C SER A 10 -32.98 -67.38 2.11
N TYR A 11 -34.04 -67.71 2.86
CA TYR A 11 -33.94 -67.93 4.31
C TYR A 11 -33.44 -69.35 4.59
N GLN A 12 -32.37 -69.48 5.36
CA GLN A 12 -31.88 -70.76 5.87
C GLN A 12 -31.51 -70.58 7.34
N TYR A 13 -32.17 -71.30 8.24
CA TYR A 13 -32.10 -71.06 9.69
C TYR A 13 -31.72 -72.34 10.46
N GLY A 14 -30.83 -72.17 11.44
CA GLY A 14 -30.48 -73.18 12.46
C GLY A 14 -29.21 -73.99 12.19
N PRO A 15 -28.66 -74.71 13.20
CA PRO A 15 -29.27 -74.96 14.52
C PRO A 15 -28.33 -74.77 15.75
N SER A 16 -28.83 -75.16 16.95
CA SER A 16 -28.10 -75.35 18.24
C SER A 16 -27.96 -74.06 19.10
N SER A 17 -27.98 -74.05 20.44
CA SER A 17 -28.20 -75.04 21.53
C SER A 17 -28.22 -74.28 22.89
N ALA A 18 -28.63 -74.78 24.07
CA ALA A 18 -29.51 -75.87 24.53
C ALA A 18 -29.77 -75.70 26.07
N GLY A 19 -30.80 -76.36 26.65
CA GLY A 19 -31.11 -76.32 28.10
C GLY A 19 -32.61 -76.07 28.38
N ASN A 20 -33.51 -77.02 28.63
CA ASN A 20 -33.51 -78.38 29.22
C ASN A 20 -33.92 -78.41 30.72
N GLY A 21 -34.89 -79.27 31.05
CA GLY A 21 -35.51 -79.39 32.37
C GLY A 21 -37.04 -79.39 32.34
N ALA A 22 -37.82 -80.42 32.69
CA ALA A 22 -37.73 -81.89 32.69
C ALA A 22 -38.68 -82.44 33.79
N GLY A 23 -39.39 -83.55 33.51
CA GLY A 23 -40.35 -84.21 34.40
C GLY A 23 -41.80 -83.75 34.16
N GLY A 24 -42.80 -84.59 33.84
CA GLY A 24 -42.91 -86.05 33.85
C GLY A 24 -44.08 -86.48 34.76
N GLY A 25 -44.93 -87.47 34.47
CA GLY A 25 -45.09 -88.29 33.26
C GLY A 25 -46.10 -89.44 33.51
N GLY A 26 -46.79 -89.90 32.46
CA GLY A 26 -47.66 -91.10 32.47
C GLY A 26 -48.99 -90.97 33.24
N SER A 27 -49.94 -91.91 33.16
CA SER A 27 -50.19 -92.96 32.13
C SER A 27 -51.58 -93.59 32.36
N MET A 28 -52.20 -94.14 31.30
CA MET A 28 -53.15 -95.27 31.25
C MET A 28 -54.38 -95.35 32.21
N GLY A 29 -55.54 -95.73 31.66
CA GLY A 29 -56.50 -96.59 32.38
C GLY A 29 -57.98 -96.26 32.20
N ASP A 30 -58.71 -97.14 31.49
CA ASP A 30 -60.17 -97.26 31.57
C ASP A 30 -60.65 -97.56 33.02
N TYR A 31 -61.89 -97.22 33.34
CA TYR A 31 -62.94 -98.21 33.65
C TYR A 31 -64.33 -97.55 33.76
N MET A 32 -65.38 -98.30 33.40
CA MET A 32 -66.77 -97.82 33.36
C MET A 32 -67.36 -97.56 34.76
N ALA A 33 -68.23 -96.56 34.84
CA ALA A 33 -69.39 -96.56 35.72
C ALA A 33 -70.56 -95.89 34.98
N GLN A 34 -71.74 -96.49 35.06
CA GLN A 34 -73.00 -96.07 34.45
C GLN A 34 -74.00 -95.73 35.57
N GLU A 35 -75.14 -95.11 35.22
CA GLU A 35 -76.23 -94.67 36.14
C GLU A 35 -75.91 -93.35 36.88
N ASP A 36 -76.78 -92.33 36.93
CA ASP A 36 -78.21 -92.24 36.57
C ASP A 36 -78.57 -90.98 35.76
N ASP A 37 -79.55 -91.12 34.86
CA ASP A 37 -80.31 -90.02 34.27
C ASP A 37 -81.03 -89.21 35.35
N TRP A 38 -80.81 -87.89 35.37
CA TRP A 38 -81.72 -86.95 36.02
C TRP A 38 -82.08 -85.85 35.03
N ASP A 39 -83.16 -86.10 34.29
CA ASP A 39 -83.89 -85.11 33.51
C ASP A 39 -84.07 -83.82 34.32
N ARG A 40 -83.31 -82.79 33.93
CA ARG A 40 -83.58 -81.41 34.33
C ARG A 40 -83.89 -80.53 33.12
N ASP A 41 -84.53 -81.14 32.13
CA ASP A 41 -85.24 -80.46 31.05
C ASP A 41 -86.53 -79.82 31.61
N LEU A 42 -86.33 -78.82 32.47
CA LEU A 42 -87.38 -78.11 33.21
C LEU A 42 -87.29 -76.60 32.91
N LEU A 43 -87.64 -76.31 31.67
CA LEU A 43 -88.30 -75.06 31.27
C LEU A 43 -87.50 -73.76 31.46
N LEU A 44 -86.31 -73.68 30.85
CA LEU A 44 -85.92 -72.41 30.24
C LEU A 44 -86.91 -72.10 29.10
N ASP A 45 -87.62 -70.99 29.20
CA ASP A 45 -88.54 -70.54 28.15
C ASP A 45 -87.79 -70.43 26.80
N PRO A 46 -88.25 -71.07 25.71
CA PRO A 46 -87.65 -70.89 24.38
C PRO A 46 -87.62 -69.43 23.90
N ALA A 47 -88.46 -68.55 24.48
CA ALA A 47 -88.34 -67.10 24.30
C ALA A 47 -87.12 -66.52 25.02
N TRP A 48 -86.74 -67.03 26.21
CA TRP A 48 -85.60 -66.56 27.01
C TRP A 48 -84.25 -66.88 26.35
N GLU A 49 -84.02 -68.09 25.83
CA GLU A 49 -82.79 -68.37 25.06
C GLU A 49 -82.70 -67.51 23.80
N LYS A 50 -83.82 -67.32 23.11
CA LYS A 50 -83.91 -66.46 21.92
C LYS A 50 -83.72 -64.99 22.27
N GLN A 51 -84.08 -64.58 23.49
CA GLN A 51 -83.81 -63.25 24.05
C GLN A 51 -82.32 -63.09 24.40
N GLN A 52 -81.72 -64.08 25.06
CA GLN A 52 -80.30 -64.09 25.41
C GLN A 52 -79.41 -64.09 24.18
N ARG A 53 -79.67 -64.95 23.19
CA ARG A 53 -78.88 -65.00 21.95
C ARG A 53 -79.01 -63.72 21.11
N LYS A 54 -80.16 -63.03 21.18
CA LYS A 54 -80.33 -61.66 20.65
C LYS A 54 -79.52 -60.64 21.45
N ALA A 55 -79.54 -60.72 22.79
CA ALA A 55 -78.77 -59.84 23.67
C ALA A 55 -77.26 -60.02 23.50
N GLU A 56 -76.75 -61.25 23.38
CA GLU A 56 -75.36 -61.56 23.04
C GLU A 56 -74.98 -61.06 21.64
N THR A 57 -75.88 -61.20 20.66
CA THR A 57 -75.64 -60.65 19.32
C THR A 57 -75.61 -59.11 19.34
N ALA A 58 -76.45 -58.47 20.16
CA ALA A 58 -76.42 -57.02 20.36
C ALA A 58 -75.14 -56.58 21.12
N ALA A 59 -74.76 -57.28 22.19
CA ALA A 59 -73.54 -57.04 22.95
C ALA A 59 -72.30 -57.19 22.07
N ASN A 60 -72.19 -58.26 21.28
CA ASN A 60 -71.09 -58.45 20.34
C ASN A 60 -71.02 -57.37 19.25
N ARG A 61 -72.15 -56.79 18.84
CA ARG A 61 -72.18 -55.62 17.94
C ARG A 61 -71.71 -54.36 18.66
N ILE A 62 -72.15 -54.13 19.90
CA ILE A 62 -71.71 -53.02 20.74
C ILE A 62 -70.20 -53.10 21.00
N CYS A 63 -69.66 -54.26 21.39
CA CYS A 63 -68.24 -54.46 21.62
C CYS A 63 -67.39 -54.18 20.36
N LYS A 64 -67.85 -54.56 19.16
CA LYS A 64 -67.17 -54.22 17.90
C LYS A 64 -67.18 -52.72 17.62
N VAL A 65 -68.31 -52.04 17.86
CA VAL A 65 -68.42 -50.58 17.70
C VAL A 65 -67.58 -49.83 18.75
N LEU A 66 -67.46 -50.38 19.97
CA LEU A 66 -66.63 -49.87 21.05
C LEU A 66 -65.13 -50.02 20.74
N ALA A 67 -64.69 -51.19 20.25
CA ALA A 67 -63.30 -51.42 19.86
C ALA A 67 -62.86 -50.45 18.74
N VAL A 68 -63.69 -50.28 17.70
CA VAL A 68 -63.44 -49.29 16.64
C VAL A 68 -63.47 -47.85 17.19
N ASN A 69 -64.24 -47.57 18.24
CA ASN A 69 -64.22 -46.27 18.91
C ASN A 69 -62.90 -46.03 19.66
N GLN A 70 -62.45 -47.01 20.45
CA GLN A 70 -61.19 -46.97 21.19
C GLN A 70 -59.97 -46.83 20.26
N GLU A 71 -59.96 -47.52 19.11
CA GLU A 71 -58.93 -47.31 18.08
C GLU A 71 -58.94 -45.88 17.51
N ASN A 72 -60.12 -45.28 17.31
CA ASN A 72 -60.22 -43.91 16.82
C ASN A 72 -59.80 -42.91 17.90
N GLU A 73 -60.13 -43.16 19.17
CA GLU A 73 -59.70 -42.36 20.32
C GLU A 73 -58.17 -42.39 20.48
N HIS A 74 -57.55 -43.57 20.40
CA HIS A 74 -56.09 -43.70 20.39
C HIS A 74 -55.44 -42.93 19.22
N LEU A 75 -56.00 -43.02 18.00
CA LEU A 75 -55.51 -42.26 16.84
C LEU A 75 -55.71 -40.74 16.98
N MET A 76 -56.74 -40.29 17.70
CA MET A 76 -56.93 -38.87 18.04
C MET A 76 -55.90 -38.40 19.08
N GLU A 77 -55.64 -39.20 20.12
CA GLU A 77 -54.63 -38.92 21.15
C GLU A 77 -53.21 -38.90 20.58
N ASP A 78 -52.87 -39.87 19.71
CA ASP A 78 -51.58 -39.91 18.99
C ASP A 78 -51.39 -38.67 18.12
N TYR A 79 -52.42 -38.25 17.38
CA TYR A 79 -52.39 -37.02 16.58
C TYR A 79 -52.22 -35.79 17.47
N GLU A 80 -53.03 -35.63 18.52
CA GLU A 80 -53.00 -34.51 19.47
C GLU A 80 -51.63 -34.37 20.13
N LYS A 81 -51.01 -35.49 20.52
CA LYS A 81 -49.68 -35.54 21.13
C LYS A 81 -48.58 -35.19 20.13
N LEU A 82 -48.51 -35.87 18.98
CA LEU A 82 -47.52 -35.57 17.93
C LEU A 82 -47.63 -34.12 17.43
N ALA A 83 -48.85 -33.59 17.29
CA ALA A 83 -49.08 -32.19 16.93
C ALA A 83 -48.52 -31.23 17.99
N SER A 84 -48.73 -31.53 19.27
CA SER A 84 -48.25 -30.70 20.38
C SER A 84 -46.73 -30.70 20.45
N ASP A 85 -46.11 -31.88 20.44
CA ASP A 85 -44.67 -32.08 20.51
C ASP A 85 -43.95 -31.43 19.31
N LEU A 86 -44.48 -31.59 18.10
CA LEU A 86 -43.93 -31.00 16.88
C LEU A 86 -44.08 -29.46 16.87
N LEU A 87 -45.24 -28.92 17.26
CA LEU A 87 -45.45 -27.47 17.34
C LEU A 87 -44.66 -26.82 18.48
N GLU A 88 -44.46 -27.48 19.62
CA GLU A 88 -43.53 -27.00 20.65
C GLU A 88 -42.10 -26.98 20.14
N TRP A 89 -41.64 -28.07 19.49
CA TRP A 89 -40.31 -28.14 18.91
C TRP A 89 -40.08 -27.02 17.87
N ILE A 90 -41.00 -26.83 16.92
CA ILE A 90 -40.95 -25.72 15.94
C ILE A 90 -40.83 -24.36 16.66
N ARG A 91 -41.68 -24.08 17.66
CA ARG A 91 -41.67 -22.82 18.42
C ARG A 91 -40.38 -22.60 19.22
N ARG A 92 -39.68 -23.67 19.62
CA ARG A 92 -38.40 -23.61 20.33
C ARG A 92 -37.19 -23.52 19.39
N THR A 93 -37.29 -24.06 18.19
CA THR A 93 -36.20 -24.08 17.19
C THR A 93 -36.14 -22.79 16.38
N ILE A 94 -37.27 -22.16 16.04
CA ILE A 94 -37.30 -20.91 15.27
C ILE A 94 -36.43 -19.80 15.91
N PRO A 95 -36.54 -19.48 17.22
CA PRO A 95 -35.70 -18.44 17.85
C PRO A 95 -34.19 -18.70 17.78
N TRP A 96 -33.77 -19.97 17.71
CA TRP A 96 -32.36 -20.33 17.55
C TRP A 96 -31.87 -20.12 16.10
N LEU A 97 -32.73 -20.35 15.10
CA LEU A 97 -32.45 -20.03 13.69
C LEU A 97 -32.55 -18.52 13.40
N GLU A 98 -33.28 -17.78 14.23
CA GLU A 98 -33.37 -16.32 14.18
C GLU A 98 -32.22 -15.62 14.94
N ASP A 99 -31.41 -16.34 15.74
CA ASP A 99 -30.22 -15.81 16.42
C ASP A 99 -29.07 -15.51 15.46
N ARG A 100 -29.14 -14.33 14.84
CA ARG A 100 -28.14 -13.82 13.89
C ARG A 100 -27.03 -13.00 14.58
N VAL A 101 -26.63 -13.36 15.80
CA VAL A 101 -25.49 -12.70 16.48
C VAL A 101 -24.17 -13.15 15.83
N PRO A 102 -23.44 -12.22 15.16
CA PRO A 102 -22.15 -12.52 14.55
C PRO A 102 -21.11 -12.80 15.64
N GLN A 103 -20.19 -13.71 15.36
CA GLN A 103 -19.07 -14.03 16.25
C GLN A 103 -17.81 -13.28 15.83
N LYS A 104 -16.84 -13.15 16.74
CA LYS A 104 -15.65 -12.32 16.52
C LYS A 104 -14.58 -13.04 15.70
N THR A 105 -14.58 -14.37 15.73
CA THR A 105 -13.60 -15.20 15.02
C THR A 105 -14.27 -16.10 13.99
N ILE A 106 -13.53 -16.40 12.92
CA ILE A 106 -13.93 -17.38 11.92
C ILE A 106 -14.17 -18.77 12.54
N GLN A 107 -13.40 -19.13 13.58
CA GLN A 107 -13.52 -20.43 14.27
C GLN A 107 -14.86 -20.57 15.01
N GLU A 108 -15.33 -19.52 15.69
CA GLU A 108 -16.65 -19.52 16.35
C GLU A 108 -17.80 -19.60 15.31
N MET A 109 -17.67 -18.94 14.16
CA MET A 109 -18.63 -19.05 13.06
C MET A 109 -18.62 -20.43 12.39
N GLN A 110 -17.44 -21.06 12.26
CA GLN A 110 -17.31 -22.44 11.79
C GLN A 110 -17.95 -23.44 12.76
N GLN A 111 -17.86 -23.20 14.07
CA GLN A 111 -18.57 -24.01 15.06
C GLN A 111 -20.10 -23.86 14.90
N LYS A 112 -20.64 -22.63 14.80
CA LYS A 112 -22.07 -22.41 14.50
C LYS A 112 -22.53 -23.11 13.21
N LEU A 113 -21.66 -23.24 12.21
CA LEU A 113 -21.95 -23.99 10.97
C LEU A 113 -21.98 -25.51 11.18
N GLU A 114 -21.11 -26.08 12.03
CA GLU A 114 -21.18 -27.52 12.34
C GLU A 114 -22.38 -27.85 13.24
N ASP A 115 -22.70 -27.00 14.22
CA ASP A 115 -23.93 -27.11 15.02
C ASP A 115 -25.19 -27.13 14.11
N PHE A 116 -25.21 -26.30 13.06
CA PHE A 116 -26.27 -26.29 12.05
C PHE A 116 -26.28 -27.54 11.15
N ARG A 117 -25.11 -28.10 10.82
CA ARG A 117 -25.00 -29.37 10.09
C ARG A 117 -25.51 -30.54 10.93
N ASP A 118 -25.20 -30.59 12.21
CA ASP A 118 -25.69 -31.62 13.12
C ASP A 118 -27.21 -31.48 13.36
N TYR A 119 -27.72 -30.26 13.47
CA TYR A 119 -29.16 -30.00 13.42
C TYR A 119 -29.80 -30.60 12.16
N ARG A 120 -29.25 -30.33 10.96
CA ARG A 120 -29.80 -30.85 9.69
C ARG A 120 -29.61 -32.37 9.50
N ARG A 121 -28.55 -32.97 10.06
CA ARG A 121 -28.20 -34.40 9.89
C ARG A 121 -28.86 -35.32 10.91
N VAL A 122 -29.01 -34.87 12.16
CA VAL A 122 -29.43 -35.70 13.29
C VAL A 122 -30.78 -35.29 13.84
N HIS A 123 -31.00 -33.98 14.06
CA HIS A 123 -32.17 -33.50 14.79
C HIS A 123 -33.40 -33.24 13.91
N LYS A 124 -33.23 -32.71 12.69
CA LYS A 124 -34.33 -32.45 11.75
C LYS A 124 -34.95 -33.71 11.11
N PRO A 125 -34.19 -34.72 10.66
CA PRO A 125 -34.76 -35.89 9.96
C PRO A 125 -35.87 -36.64 10.71
N PRO A 126 -35.79 -36.94 12.03
CA PRO A 126 -36.90 -37.55 12.75
C PRO A 126 -38.14 -36.64 12.80
N LYS A 127 -37.98 -35.32 12.85
CA LYS A 127 -39.11 -34.37 12.84
C LYS A 127 -39.82 -34.29 11.49
N VAL A 128 -39.11 -34.53 10.38
CA VAL A 128 -39.73 -34.75 9.05
C VAL A 128 -40.59 -36.02 9.06
N GLN A 129 -40.09 -37.10 9.69
CA GLN A 129 -40.83 -38.36 9.81
C GLN A 129 -42.07 -38.20 10.71
N GLU A 130 -41.95 -37.53 11.85
CA GLU A 130 -43.07 -37.20 12.74
C GLU A 130 -44.16 -36.38 12.03
N LYS A 131 -43.77 -35.36 11.24
CA LYS A 131 -44.73 -34.59 10.41
C LYS A 131 -45.47 -35.49 9.42
N CYS A 132 -44.75 -36.34 8.70
CA CYS A 132 -45.34 -37.28 7.73
C CYS A 132 -46.30 -38.28 8.43
N GLN A 133 -45.89 -38.82 9.58
CA GLN A 133 -46.71 -39.74 10.38
C GLN A 133 -47.99 -39.06 10.90
N LEU A 134 -47.92 -37.78 11.28
CA LEU A 134 -49.07 -36.99 11.70
C LEU A 134 -50.08 -36.79 10.56
N GLU A 135 -49.62 -36.50 9.34
CA GLU A 135 -50.46 -36.41 8.15
C GLU A 135 -51.08 -37.77 7.78
N ILE A 136 -50.33 -38.87 7.93
CA ILE A 136 -50.84 -40.24 7.76
C ILE A 136 -51.93 -40.56 8.79
N ASN A 137 -51.70 -40.26 10.07
CA ASN A 137 -52.66 -40.49 11.16
C ASN A 137 -53.96 -39.72 10.91
N PHE A 138 -53.86 -38.43 10.54
CA PHE A 138 -55.02 -37.61 10.18
C PHE A 138 -55.81 -38.18 9.00
N ASN A 139 -55.15 -38.48 7.87
CA ASN A 139 -55.81 -39.00 6.68
C ASN A 139 -56.46 -40.39 6.92
N THR A 140 -55.83 -41.22 7.74
CA THR A 140 -56.35 -42.52 8.18
C THR A 140 -57.62 -42.35 9.01
N LEU A 141 -57.56 -41.47 10.03
CA LEU A 141 -58.67 -41.20 10.94
C LEU A 141 -59.86 -40.57 10.21
N GLN A 142 -59.64 -39.58 9.34
CA GLN A 142 -60.70 -38.99 8.50
C GLN A 142 -61.38 -40.05 7.62
N THR A 143 -60.62 -40.99 7.07
CA THR A 143 -61.17 -42.07 6.25
C THR A 143 -61.94 -43.10 7.09
N LYS A 144 -61.43 -43.51 8.26
CA LYS A 144 -62.13 -44.39 9.21
C LYS A 144 -63.47 -43.78 9.66
N LEU A 145 -63.49 -42.50 10.02
CA LEU A 145 -64.70 -41.80 10.47
C LEU A 145 -65.74 -41.64 9.35
N ARG A 146 -65.30 -41.25 8.14
CA ARG A 146 -66.16 -41.16 6.95
C ARG A 146 -66.82 -42.49 6.61
N LEU A 147 -66.06 -43.59 6.58
CA LEU A 147 -66.60 -44.94 6.31
C LEU A 147 -67.57 -45.42 7.41
N SER A 148 -67.45 -44.89 8.62
CA SER A 148 -68.32 -45.19 9.76
C SER A 148 -69.55 -44.29 9.86
N ASN A 149 -69.77 -43.37 8.89
CA ASN A 149 -70.79 -42.31 8.95
C ASN A 149 -70.74 -41.47 10.24
N ARG A 150 -69.54 -41.21 10.75
CA ARG A 150 -69.30 -40.37 11.94
C ARG A 150 -68.83 -38.96 11.53
N PRO A 151 -69.00 -37.95 12.40
CA PRO A 151 -68.42 -36.62 12.17
C PRO A 151 -66.92 -36.70 11.90
N ALA A 152 -66.43 -35.77 11.06
CA ALA A 152 -65.00 -35.61 10.81
C ALA A 152 -64.26 -35.22 12.08
N PHE A 153 -63.03 -35.70 12.25
CA PHE A 153 -62.17 -35.25 13.34
C PHE A 153 -61.75 -33.80 13.11
N MET A 154 -61.96 -32.93 14.09
CA MET A 154 -61.32 -31.63 14.16
C MET A 154 -60.35 -31.64 15.34
N PRO A 155 -59.04 -31.45 15.11
CA PRO A 155 -58.09 -31.21 16.18
C PRO A 155 -58.42 -29.99 17.02
N SER A 156 -57.85 -29.91 18.22
CA SER A 156 -57.84 -28.68 19.03
C SER A 156 -57.36 -27.45 18.24
N GLU A 157 -57.88 -26.27 18.57
CA GLU A 157 -57.52 -25.00 17.92
C GLU A 157 -56.00 -24.76 17.97
N GLY A 158 -55.41 -24.36 16.84
CA GLY A 158 -53.96 -24.18 16.68
C GLY A 158 -53.17 -25.48 16.48
N LYS A 159 -53.82 -26.66 16.44
CA LYS A 159 -53.21 -27.97 16.09
C LYS A 159 -53.70 -28.53 14.75
N MET A 160 -54.28 -27.70 13.87
CA MET A 160 -54.75 -28.17 12.57
C MET A 160 -53.56 -28.52 11.66
N VAL A 161 -53.78 -29.40 10.69
CA VAL A 161 -52.77 -29.77 9.67
C VAL A 161 -52.30 -28.53 8.89
N SER A 162 -53.15 -27.51 8.72
CA SER A 162 -52.78 -26.19 8.18
C SER A 162 -51.77 -25.46 9.06
N ASP A 163 -51.98 -25.45 10.37
CA ASP A 163 -51.18 -24.69 11.34
C ASP A 163 -49.78 -25.31 11.47
N ILE A 164 -49.73 -26.65 11.46
CA ILE A 164 -48.49 -27.44 11.42
C ILE A 164 -47.73 -27.19 10.11
N ASN A 165 -48.43 -27.13 8.98
CA ASN A 165 -47.79 -26.81 7.69
C ASN A 165 -47.30 -25.36 7.63
N ASN A 166 -48.04 -24.39 8.18
CA ASN A 166 -47.61 -23.00 8.28
C ASN A 166 -46.39 -22.85 9.19
N GLY A 167 -46.40 -23.48 10.37
CA GLY A 167 -45.25 -23.50 11.29
C GLY A 167 -44.02 -24.18 10.69
N TRP A 168 -44.21 -25.27 9.95
CA TRP A 168 -43.14 -25.96 9.22
C TRP A 168 -42.57 -25.10 8.08
N GLN A 169 -43.42 -24.41 7.32
CA GLN A 169 -42.96 -23.45 6.30
C GLN A 169 -42.18 -22.28 6.92
N HIS A 170 -42.59 -21.78 8.08
CA HIS A 170 -41.85 -20.73 8.79
C HIS A 170 -40.49 -21.23 9.27
N LEU A 171 -40.41 -22.47 9.79
CA LEU A 171 -39.15 -23.12 10.13
C LEU A 171 -38.22 -23.24 8.90
N GLU A 172 -38.73 -23.69 7.75
CA GLU A 172 -37.93 -23.80 6.52
C GLU A 172 -37.44 -22.45 5.98
N GLN A 173 -38.23 -21.37 6.16
CA GLN A 173 -37.81 -20.00 5.84
C GLN A 173 -36.71 -19.51 6.80
N ALA A 174 -36.85 -19.76 8.11
CA ALA A 174 -35.85 -19.42 9.11
C ALA A 174 -34.54 -20.17 8.86
N GLU A 175 -34.59 -21.48 8.58
CA GLU A 175 -33.42 -22.29 8.21
C GLU A 175 -32.69 -21.73 6.98
N LYS A 176 -33.42 -21.41 5.91
CA LYS A 176 -32.83 -20.85 4.70
C LYS A 176 -32.15 -19.50 4.99
N GLY A 177 -32.83 -18.63 5.73
CA GLY A 177 -32.27 -17.32 6.13
C GLY A 177 -31.05 -17.43 7.04
N TYR A 178 -31.00 -18.44 7.90
CA TYR A 178 -29.86 -18.73 8.78
C TYR A 178 -28.67 -19.31 8.00
N GLU A 179 -28.92 -20.24 7.07
CA GLU A 179 -27.89 -20.82 6.18
C GLU A 179 -27.26 -19.74 5.27
N GLU A 180 -28.09 -18.88 4.65
CA GLU A 180 -27.61 -17.74 3.86
C GLU A 180 -26.81 -16.74 4.71
N TRP A 181 -27.26 -16.44 5.93
CA TRP A 181 -26.55 -15.56 6.86
C TRP A 181 -25.20 -16.14 7.30
N LEU A 182 -25.14 -17.39 7.76
CA LEU A 182 -23.90 -18.08 8.16
C LEU A 182 -22.86 -18.07 7.03
N LEU A 183 -23.27 -18.42 5.81
CA LEU A 183 -22.37 -18.48 4.66
C LEU A 183 -21.90 -17.10 4.19
N ASN A 184 -22.72 -16.05 4.35
CA ASN A 184 -22.31 -14.68 4.09
C ASN A 184 -21.30 -14.19 5.13
N GLU A 185 -21.55 -14.46 6.41
CA GLU A 185 -20.71 -14.00 7.52
C GLU A 185 -19.35 -14.71 7.56
N ILE A 186 -19.30 -16.03 7.29
CA ILE A 186 -18.03 -16.75 7.14
C ILE A 186 -17.20 -16.16 5.98
N ARG A 187 -17.81 -15.92 4.81
CA ARG A 187 -17.12 -15.29 3.67
C ARG A 187 -16.66 -13.86 3.96
N ARG A 188 -17.39 -13.10 4.79
CA ARG A 188 -17.00 -11.76 5.26
C ARG A 188 -15.73 -11.86 6.12
N LEU A 189 -15.72 -12.77 7.09
CA LEU A 189 -14.57 -12.99 7.99
C LEU A 189 -13.33 -13.52 7.22
N GLU A 190 -13.50 -14.47 6.30
CA GLU A 190 -12.42 -14.95 5.42
C GLU A 190 -11.79 -13.82 4.60
N ARG A 191 -12.62 -12.91 4.05
CA ARG A 191 -12.15 -11.74 3.32
C ARG A 191 -11.42 -10.75 4.25
N LEU A 192 -11.96 -10.50 5.45
CA LEU A 192 -11.34 -9.63 6.45
C LEU A 192 -9.95 -10.14 6.86
N ASP A 193 -9.81 -11.42 7.22
CA ASP A 193 -8.53 -12.00 7.61
C ASP A 193 -7.49 -11.91 6.47
N HIS A 194 -7.91 -12.20 5.23
CA HIS A 194 -7.04 -12.08 4.06
C HIS A 194 -6.59 -10.64 3.80
N LEU A 195 -7.51 -9.66 3.89
CA LEU A 195 -7.21 -8.24 3.71
C LEU A 195 -6.31 -7.70 4.83
N ALA A 196 -6.57 -8.08 6.09
CA ALA A 196 -5.80 -7.64 7.25
C ALA A 196 -4.34 -8.14 7.17
N GLU A 197 -4.12 -9.39 6.76
CA GLU A 197 -2.78 -9.92 6.57
C GLU A 197 -2.09 -9.29 5.34
N LYS A 198 -2.80 -9.11 4.23
CA LYS A 198 -2.29 -8.40 3.04
C LYS A 198 -1.91 -6.94 3.35
N PHE A 199 -2.69 -6.25 4.19
CA PHE A 199 -2.36 -4.93 4.73
C PHE A 199 -1.10 -4.99 5.60
N ARG A 200 -1.03 -5.90 6.58
CA ARG A 200 0.13 -6.05 7.48
C ARG A 200 1.42 -6.23 6.69
N GLN A 201 1.42 -7.12 5.69
CA GLN A 201 2.57 -7.40 4.84
C GLN A 201 2.96 -6.18 3.99
N LYS A 202 2.02 -5.58 3.24
CA LYS A 202 2.31 -4.42 2.39
C LYS A 202 2.82 -3.22 3.19
N ALA A 203 2.18 -2.92 4.32
CA ALA A 203 2.60 -1.85 5.22
C ALA A 203 4.01 -2.12 5.79
N SER A 204 4.30 -3.34 6.25
CA SER A 204 5.63 -3.67 6.79
C SER A 204 6.74 -3.57 5.74
N ILE A 205 6.47 -3.95 4.48
CA ILE A 205 7.43 -3.85 3.38
C ILE A 205 7.62 -2.38 2.96
N HIS A 206 6.58 -1.54 3.04
CA HIS A 206 6.69 -0.11 2.79
C HIS A 206 7.51 0.59 3.88
N GLU A 207 7.17 0.37 5.15
CA GLU A 207 7.90 0.93 6.31
C GLU A 207 9.39 0.55 6.31
N ALA A 208 9.72 -0.71 6.00
CA ALA A 208 11.11 -1.15 5.87
C ALA A 208 11.85 -0.50 4.70
N TRP A 209 11.15 -0.03 3.66
CA TRP A 209 11.74 0.73 2.56
C TRP A 209 11.83 2.24 2.88
N THR A 210 10.90 2.82 3.66
CA THR A 210 10.98 4.23 4.06
C THR A 210 12.02 4.49 5.14
N ASP A 211 12.43 3.47 5.90
CA ASP A 211 13.45 3.61 6.94
C ASP A 211 14.76 4.25 6.40
N GLY A 212 15.31 5.17 7.20
CA GLY A 212 16.47 5.99 6.85
C GLY A 212 16.30 7.01 5.70
N LYS A 213 15.28 6.89 4.82
CA LYS A 213 15.14 7.78 3.64
C LYS A 213 14.96 9.25 4.00
N GLU A 214 14.17 9.56 5.03
CA GLU A 214 14.03 10.94 5.52
C GLU A 214 15.36 11.53 5.99
N ALA A 215 16.19 10.75 6.68
CA ALA A 215 17.48 11.20 7.18
C ALA A 215 18.47 11.45 6.03
N MET A 216 18.44 10.59 5.01
CA MET A 216 19.19 10.78 3.76
C MET A 216 18.76 12.06 3.03
N LEU A 217 17.45 12.33 2.91
CA LEU A 217 16.96 13.52 2.24
C LEU A 217 17.35 14.82 2.97
N LYS A 218 17.29 14.82 4.31
CA LYS A 218 17.67 15.94 5.18
C LYS A 218 19.18 16.20 5.25
N HIS A 219 20.02 15.27 4.77
CA HIS A 219 21.48 15.40 4.80
C HIS A 219 22.00 16.48 3.84
N ARG A 220 22.90 17.35 4.28
CA ARG A 220 23.37 18.52 3.50
C ARG A 220 24.77 18.36 2.89
N ASP A 221 25.01 17.21 2.28
CA ASP A 221 26.24 16.91 1.54
C ASP A 221 26.60 17.93 0.45
N TYR A 222 25.58 18.53 -0.18
CA TYR A 222 25.73 19.52 -1.23
C TYR A 222 26.38 20.84 -0.77
N GLU A 223 26.32 21.21 0.50
CA GLU A 223 26.92 22.46 1.01
C GLU A 223 28.46 22.48 0.91
N THR A 224 29.09 21.31 0.77
CA THR A 224 30.55 21.15 0.61
C THR A 224 30.96 20.47 -0.70
N ALA A 225 30.03 20.28 -1.63
CA ALA A 225 30.26 19.58 -2.89
C ALA A 225 31.03 20.45 -3.91
N THR A 226 31.90 19.83 -4.73
CA THR A 226 32.42 20.50 -5.94
C THR A 226 31.38 20.48 -7.08
N LEU A 227 31.63 21.22 -8.17
CA LEU A 227 30.76 21.19 -9.35
C LEU A 227 30.61 19.80 -9.99
N SER A 228 31.61 18.92 -9.84
CA SER A 228 31.50 17.52 -10.28
C SER A 228 30.64 16.69 -9.32
N ASP A 229 30.85 16.88 -8.01
CA ASP A 229 30.12 16.16 -6.97
C ASP A 229 28.62 16.52 -6.96
N ILE A 230 28.26 17.79 -7.10
CA ILE A 230 26.86 18.23 -7.14
C ILE A 230 26.13 17.62 -8.34
N LYS A 231 26.79 17.56 -9.51
CA LYS A 231 26.27 16.91 -10.72
C LYS A 231 26.10 15.40 -10.55
N ALA A 232 26.96 14.76 -9.76
CA ALA A 232 26.79 13.36 -9.38
C ALA A 232 25.67 13.15 -8.34
N LEU A 233 25.49 14.08 -7.39
CA LEU A 233 24.41 14.07 -6.40
C LEU A 233 23.04 14.26 -7.06
N ILE A 234 22.91 15.16 -8.04
CA ILE A 234 21.68 15.38 -8.82
C ILE A 234 21.27 14.08 -9.53
N ARG A 235 22.16 13.42 -10.27
CA ARG A 235 21.84 12.14 -10.94
C ARG A 235 21.45 11.02 -9.98
N LYS A 236 22.07 10.98 -8.78
CA LYS A 236 21.66 10.04 -7.72
C LYS A 236 20.27 10.39 -7.17
N HIS A 237 19.93 11.67 -7.11
CA HIS A 237 18.62 12.14 -6.67
C HIS A 237 17.53 11.84 -7.71
N GLU A 238 17.79 12.04 -9.01
CA GLU A 238 16.90 11.64 -10.11
C GLU A 238 16.58 10.13 -10.07
N ALA A 239 17.60 9.30 -9.79
CA ALA A 239 17.42 7.86 -9.63
C ALA A 239 16.55 7.51 -8.40
N PHE A 240 16.73 8.24 -7.28
CA PHE A 240 15.89 8.10 -6.10
C PHE A 240 14.44 8.54 -6.35
N GLU A 241 14.21 9.61 -7.12
CA GLU A 241 12.89 10.10 -7.48
C GLU A 241 12.14 9.12 -8.40
N SER A 242 12.87 8.40 -9.26
CA SER A 242 12.32 7.28 -10.05
C SER A 242 11.91 6.09 -9.18
N ASP A 243 12.73 5.70 -8.19
CA ASP A 243 12.40 4.66 -7.20
C ASP A 243 11.19 5.05 -6.33
N LEU A 244 11.14 6.33 -5.91
CA LEU A 244 10.01 6.93 -5.19
C LEU A 244 8.73 6.86 -6.04
N ALA A 245 8.76 7.29 -7.31
CA ALA A 245 7.60 7.23 -8.19
C ALA A 245 7.08 5.79 -8.38
N ALA A 246 7.97 4.79 -8.48
CA ALA A 246 7.60 3.37 -8.57
C ALA A 246 6.92 2.82 -7.30
N HIS A 247 7.04 3.51 -6.17
CA HIS A 247 6.44 3.11 -4.89
C HIS A 247 5.05 3.73 -4.63
N GLN A 248 4.59 4.68 -5.47
CA GLN A 248 3.28 5.34 -5.34
C GLN A 248 2.09 4.35 -5.30
N ASP A 249 2.02 3.44 -6.27
CA ASP A 249 0.98 2.39 -6.35
C ASP A 249 0.92 1.52 -5.09
N ARG A 250 2.05 1.32 -4.38
CA ARG A 250 2.06 0.56 -3.14
C ARG A 250 1.34 1.30 -2.01
N VAL A 251 1.49 2.61 -1.92
CA VAL A 251 0.80 3.45 -0.91
C VAL A 251 -0.69 3.50 -1.20
N GLU A 252 -1.07 3.70 -2.46
CA GLU A 252 -2.46 3.70 -2.90
C GLU A 252 -3.15 2.35 -2.59
N GLN A 253 -2.48 1.23 -2.83
CA GLN A 253 -2.99 -0.10 -2.47
C GLN A 253 -3.08 -0.32 -0.95
N ILE A 254 -2.19 0.24 -0.14
CA ILE A 254 -2.28 0.17 1.33
C ILE A 254 -3.52 0.93 1.81
N ALA A 255 -3.75 2.14 1.28
CA ALA A 255 -4.92 2.96 1.59
C ALA A 255 -6.24 2.30 1.14
N ALA A 256 -6.27 1.74 -0.08
CA ALA A 256 -7.44 1.04 -0.60
C ALA A 256 -7.81 -0.19 0.25
N ILE A 257 -6.83 -0.98 0.69
CA ILE A 257 -7.09 -2.14 1.58
C ILE A 257 -7.56 -1.67 2.97
N ALA A 258 -7.00 -0.58 3.51
CA ALA A 258 -7.46 -0.01 4.77
C ALA A 258 -8.92 0.47 4.68
N GLN A 259 -9.30 1.10 3.55
CA GLN A 259 -10.69 1.47 3.29
C GLN A 259 -11.60 0.23 3.18
N GLU A 260 -11.21 -0.79 2.42
CA GLU A 260 -11.98 -2.04 2.27
C GLU A 260 -12.19 -2.76 3.62
N LEU A 261 -11.20 -2.71 4.52
CA LEU A 261 -11.33 -3.22 5.89
C LEU A 261 -12.35 -2.41 6.73
N ASN A 262 -12.44 -1.09 6.54
CA ASN A 262 -13.46 -0.26 7.19
C ASN A 262 -14.87 -0.53 6.66
N GLU A 263 -15.02 -0.66 5.33
CA GLU A 263 -16.31 -0.96 4.68
C GLU A 263 -16.89 -2.33 5.08
N LEU A 264 -16.03 -3.22 5.60
CA LEU A 264 -16.38 -4.54 6.10
C LEU A 264 -16.47 -4.61 7.63
N ASP A 265 -16.45 -3.47 8.35
CA ASP A 265 -16.49 -3.40 9.82
C ASP A 265 -15.42 -4.28 10.52
N TYR A 266 -14.15 -4.11 10.14
CA TYR A 266 -13.03 -4.83 10.75
C TYR A 266 -12.82 -4.42 12.22
N TYR A 267 -12.63 -5.42 13.10
CA TYR A 267 -12.57 -5.20 14.55
C TYR A 267 -11.39 -4.31 14.99
N ASP A 268 -10.30 -4.29 14.22
CA ASP A 268 -9.08 -3.50 14.49
C ASP A 268 -8.89 -2.34 13.50
N SER A 269 -9.98 -1.90 12.84
CA SER A 269 -9.98 -0.76 11.91
C SER A 269 -9.29 0.49 12.47
N HIS A 270 -9.39 0.76 13.78
CA HIS A 270 -8.73 1.91 14.40
C HIS A 270 -7.19 1.86 14.27
N ASN A 271 -6.56 0.71 14.53
CA ASN A 271 -5.11 0.56 14.41
C ASN A 271 -4.67 0.49 12.95
N VAL A 272 -5.46 -0.16 12.07
CA VAL A 272 -5.25 -0.16 10.61
C VAL A 272 -5.23 1.27 10.07
N ASN A 273 -6.25 2.08 10.39
CA ASN A 273 -6.34 3.48 9.96
C ASN A 273 -5.22 4.33 10.54
N THR A 274 -4.90 4.17 11.84
CA THR A 274 -3.80 4.90 12.48
C THR A 274 -2.44 4.59 11.83
N ARG A 275 -2.21 3.33 11.41
CA ARG A 275 -0.99 2.94 10.70
C ARG A 275 -1.00 3.43 9.25
N CYS A 276 -2.13 3.34 8.56
CA CYS A 276 -2.29 3.84 7.20
C CYS A 276 -2.05 5.37 7.13
N GLN A 277 -2.63 6.13 8.06
CA GLN A 277 -2.44 7.58 8.13
C GLN A 277 -0.96 7.93 8.31
N LYS A 278 -0.25 7.26 9.24
CA LYS A 278 1.20 7.47 9.42
C LYS A 278 2.02 7.20 8.15
N ILE A 279 1.63 6.17 7.37
CA ILE A 279 2.27 5.86 6.08
C ILE A 279 2.00 6.98 5.06
N CYS A 280 0.76 7.48 4.97
CA CYS A 280 0.43 8.61 4.10
C CYS A 280 1.13 9.91 4.51
N ASP A 281 1.11 10.25 5.81
CA ASP A 281 1.79 11.43 6.35
C ASP A 281 3.31 11.38 6.08
N GLN A 282 3.93 10.20 6.24
CA GLN A 282 5.34 9.98 5.93
C GLN A 282 5.60 10.06 4.42
N TRP A 283 4.68 9.58 3.58
CA TRP A 283 4.79 9.66 2.12
C TRP A 283 4.77 11.12 1.63
N ASP A 284 3.82 11.91 2.11
CA ASP A 284 3.69 13.34 1.78
C ASP A 284 4.91 14.14 2.29
N ALA A 285 5.42 13.79 3.48
CA ALA A 285 6.66 14.35 4.01
C ALA A 285 7.89 13.97 3.16
N LEU A 286 8.00 12.70 2.71
CA LEU A 286 9.05 12.24 1.81
C LEU A 286 8.99 12.97 0.46
N GLY A 287 7.81 13.13 -0.15
CA GLY A 287 7.63 13.89 -1.38
C GLY A 287 8.07 15.36 -1.22
N SER A 288 7.65 16.00 -0.14
CA SER A 288 8.02 17.39 0.20
C SER A 288 9.54 17.56 0.41
N LEU A 289 10.17 16.65 1.18
CA LEU A 289 11.61 16.63 1.42
C LEU A 289 12.41 16.36 0.14
N THR A 290 11.89 15.49 -0.73
CA THR A 290 12.50 15.17 -2.03
C THR A 290 12.52 16.40 -2.92
N HIS A 291 11.38 17.09 -3.06
CA HIS A 291 11.29 18.32 -3.83
C HIS A 291 12.21 19.42 -3.28
N SER A 292 12.18 19.67 -1.97
CA SER A 292 13.04 20.67 -1.33
C SER A 292 14.53 20.34 -1.48
N ARG A 293 14.91 19.05 -1.46
CA ARG A 293 16.27 18.61 -1.75
C ARG A 293 16.66 18.89 -3.20
N ARG A 294 15.79 18.58 -4.17
CA ARG A 294 16.03 18.89 -5.60
C ARG A 294 16.29 20.38 -5.79
N GLU A 295 15.43 21.25 -5.26
CA GLU A 295 15.60 22.71 -5.36
C GLU A 295 16.93 23.18 -4.76
N ALA A 296 17.33 22.62 -3.62
CA ALA A 296 18.62 22.95 -3.00
C ALA A 296 19.80 22.48 -3.86
N LEU A 297 19.76 21.26 -4.40
CA LEU A 297 20.80 20.73 -5.29
C LEU A 297 20.96 21.57 -6.57
N GLU A 298 19.85 21.85 -7.27
CA GLU A 298 19.85 22.68 -8.48
C GLU A 298 20.30 24.12 -8.21
N LYS A 299 19.93 24.69 -7.06
CA LYS A 299 20.37 26.03 -6.64
C LYS A 299 21.89 26.05 -6.43
N THR A 300 22.44 25.08 -5.72
CA THR A 300 23.89 24.98 -5.48
C THR A 300 24.65 24.70 -6.78
N GLU A 301 24.12 23.87 -7.69
CA GLU A 301 24.69 23.67 -9.02
C GLU A 301 24.79 24.99 -9.79
N LYS A 302 23.68 25.73 -9.95
CA LYS A 302 23.65 27.02 -10.66
C LYS A 302 24.63 28.04 -10.09
N GLN A 303 24.85 28.02 -8.77
CA GLN A 303 25.81 28.89 -8.09
C GLN A 303 27.26 28.48 -8.38
N LEU A 304 27.56 27.18 -8.36
CA LEU A 304 28.88 26.65 -8.71
C LEU A 304 29.19 26.85 -10.20
N GLU A 305 28.23 26.70 -11.10
CA GLU A 305 28.39 27.01 -12.53
C GLU A 305 28.66 28.50 -12.79
N ALA A 306 27.96 29.40 -12.08
CA ALA A 306 28.22 30.84 -12.18
C ALA A 306 29.65 31.20 -11.72
N ILE A 307 30.11 30.62 -10.61
CA ILE A 307 31.48 30.78 -10.11
C ILE A 307 32.51 30.24 -11.12
N ASP A 308 32.26 29.06 -11.69
CA ASP A 308 33.14 28.42 -12.67
C ASP A 308 33.28 29.25 -13.95
N GLN A 309 32.16 29.78 -14.45
CA GLN A 309 32.14 30.67 -15.61
C GLN A 309 32.89 32.00 -15.34
N LEU A 310 32.76 32.58 -14.15
CA LEU A 310 33.53 33.77 -13.74
C LEU A 310 35.02 33.46 -13.60
N HIS A 311 35.38 32.29 -13.07
CA HIS A 311 36.78 31.84 -13.04
C HIS A 311 37.37 31.69 -14.45
N LEU A 312 36.61 31.13 -15.39
CA LEU A 312 37.03 30.99 -16.78
C LEU A 312 37.16 32.36 -17.49
N GLU A 313 36.23 33.28 -17.27
CA GLU A 313 36.31 34.65 -17.83
C GLU A 313 37.54 35.40 -17.27
N TYR A 314 37.74 35.34 -15.95
CA TYR A 314 38.91 35.91 -15.30
C TYR A 314 40.20 35.35 -15.93
N ALA A 315 40.32 34.03 -16.10
CA ALA A 315 41.51 33.43 -16.68
C ALA A 315 41.76 33.89 -18.13
N LYS A 316 40.69 33.97 -18.94
CA LYS A 316 40.72 34.42 -20.33
C LYS A 316 41.20 35.87 -20.48
N ARG A 317 40.87 36.76 -19.54
CA ARG A 317 41.27 38.18 -19.55
C ARG A 317 42.61 38.43 -18.85
N ALA A 318 42.84 37.75 -17.73
CA ALA A 318 44.08 37.87 -16.96
C ALA A 318 45.31 37.40 -17.73
N ALA A 319 45.22 36.36 -18.57
CA ALA A 319 46.35 35.87 -19.36
C ALA A 319 46.92 36.91 -20.36
N PRO A 320 46.14 37.49 -21.30
CA PRO A 320 46.65 38.52 -22.20
C PRO A 320 47.04 39.81 -21.47
N PHE A 321 46.29 40.22 -20.43
CA PHE A 321 46.63 41.40 -19.64
C PHE A 321 47.96 41.24 -18.87
N ASN A 322 48.21 40.04 -18.33
CA ASN A 322 49.48 39.67 -17.71
C ASN A 322 50.65 39.75 -18.70
N ASN A 323 50.46 39.26 -19.93
CA ASN A 323 51.50 39.32 -20.95
C ASN A 323 51.78 40.77 -21.40
N TRP A 324 50.73 41.59 -21.55
CA TRP A 324 50.87 43.03 -21.82
C TRP A 324 51.68 43.73 -20.72
N MET A 325 51.45 43.42 -19.43
CA MET A 325 52.23 43.98 -18.33
C MET A 325 53.71 43.56 -18.37
N GLU A 326 54.02 42.31 -18.72
CA GLU A 326 55.42 41.86 -18.86
C GLU A 326 56.13 42.60 -20.00
N SER A 327 55.54 42.63 -21.21
CA SER A 327 56.11 43.35 -22.35
C SER A 327 56.24 44.86 -22.06
N ALA A 328 55.26 45.47 -21.38
CA ALA A 328 55.36 46.87 -20.96
C ALA A 328 56.50 47.11 -19.96
N MET A 329 56.79 46.17 -19.05
CA MET A 329 57.96 46.28 -18.17
C MET A 329 59.27 46.12 -18.95
N GLU A 330 59.33 45.22 -19.92
CA GLU A 330 60.49 45.06 -20.83
C GLU A 330 60.74 46.34 -21.65
N ASP A 331 59.73 46.87 -22.34
CA ASP A 331 59.82 48.08 -23.17
C ASP A 331 60.22 49.33 -22.37
N LEU A 332 59.68 49.49 -21.16
CA LEU A 332 60.04 50.62 -20.27
C LEU A 332 61.50 50.54 -19.78
N GLN A 333 62.05 49.33 -19.68
CA GLN A 333 63.42 49.06 -19.23
C GLN A 333 64.43 48.90 -20.39
N ASP A 334 63.97 48.89 -21.65
CA ASP A 334 64.82 48.65 -22.81
C ASP A 334 65.92 49.72 -22.98
N MET A 335 67.13 49.30 -23.36
CA MET A 335 68.29 50.16 -23.46
C MET A 335 68.40 50.77 -24.87
N PHE A 336 68.15 52.07 -24.97
CA PHE A 336 68.22 52.82 -26.22
C PHE A 336 69.55 53.58 -26.39
N ILE A 337 69.98 53.74 -27.64
CA ILE A 337 71.14 54.55 -28.04
C ILE A 337 70.69 55.42 -29.22
N VAL A 338 70.89 56.73 -29.11
CA VAL A 338 70.48 57.74 -30.11
C VAL A 338 71.64 58.69 -30.45
N HIS A 339 71.65 59.24 -31.66
CA HIS A 339 72.72 60.08 -32.19
C HIS A 339 72.23 61.43 -32.75
N THR A 340 70.90 61.59 -32.82
CA THR A 340 70.19 62.75 -33.36
C THR A 340 69.02 63.16 -32.44
N ILE A 341 68.52 64.39 -32.62
CA ILE A 341 67.33 64.88 -31.92
C ILE A 341 66.07 64.15 -32.41
N GLU A 342 65.97 63.88 -33.71
CA GLU A 342 64.80 63.24 -34.32
C GLU A 342 64.56 61.82 -33.78
N GLU A 343 65.62 61.04 -33.54
CA GLU A 343 65.52 59.71 -32.93
C GLU A 343 64.95 59.75 -31.50
N ILE A 344 65.42 60.68 -30.65
CA ILE A 344 64.94 60.80 -29.26
C ILE A 344 63.53 61.40 -29.19
N GLU A 345 63.18 62.32 -30.07
CA GLU A 345 61.80 62.83 -30.21
C GLU A 345 60.83 61.72 -30.66
N GLY A 346 61.29 60.81 -31.53
CA GLY A 346 60.55 59.59 -31.90
C GLY A 346 60.27 58.67 -30.70
N LEU A 347 61.29 58.42 -29.86
CA LEU A 347 61.14 57.61 -28.64
C LEU A 347 60.23 58.27 -27.59
N ILE A 348 60.31 59.60 -27.43
CA ILE A 348 59.40 60.35 -26.55
C ILE A 348 57.95 60.25 -27.06
N SER A 349 57.73 60.46 -28.35
CA SER A 349 56.39 60.32 -28.98
C SER A 349 55.81 58.91 -28.80
N ALA A 350 56.63 57.87 -28.95
CA ALA A 350 56.22 56.49 -28.69
C ALA A 350 55.88 56.25 -27.20
N HIS A 351 56.64 56.84 -26.28
CA HIS A 351 56.36 56.74 -24.84
C HIS A 351 55.10 57.52 -24.42
N ASP A 352 54.84 58.69 -25.01
CA ASP A 352 53.61 59.45 -24.81
C ASP A 352 52.37 58.69 -25.34
N GLN A 353 52.50 58.05 -26.51
CA GLN A 353 51.48 57.13 -27.02
C GLN A 353 51.24 55.95 -26.07
N PHE A 354 52.29 55.30 -25.56
CA PHE A 354 52.14 54.26 -24.54
C PHE A 354 51.42 54.77 -23.29
N LYS A 355 51.81 55.94 -22.73
CA LYS A 355 51.15 56.54 -21.57
C LYS A 355 49.67 56.82 -21.81
N SER A 356 49.28 57.18 -23.02
CA SER A 356 47.86 57.36 -23.39
C SER A 356 47.01 56.09 -23.30
N THR A 357 47.63 54.89 -23.36
CA THR A 357 46.93 53.60 -23.21
C THR A 357 46.75 53.17 -21.74
N LEU A 358 47.50 53.77 -20.81
CA LEU A 358 47.48 53.37 -19.40
C LEU A 358 46.10 53.51 -18.72
N PRO A 359 45.27 54.55 -18.98
CA PRO A 359 43.91 54.61 -18.42
C PRO A 359 43.01 53.44 -18.89
N ASP A 360 43.22 52.95 -20.11
CA ASP A 360 42.44 51.85 -20.67
C ASP A 360 42.90 50.51 -20.11
N ALA A 361 44.21 50.35 -19.92
CA ALA A 361 44.80 49.22 -19.21
C ALA A 361 44.36 49.17 -17.72
N ASP A 362 44.21 50.31 -17.05
CA ASP A 362 43.71 50.36 -15.67
C ASP A 362 42.22 49.97 -15.60
N ARG A 363 41.40 50.43 -16.57
CA ARG A 363 40.00 49.99 -16.69
C ARG A 363 39.89 48.48 -16.92
N GLU A 364 40.77 47.89 -17.73
CA GLU A 364 40.82 46.43 -17.90
C GLU A 364 41.24 45.71 -16.61
N ARG A 365 42.25 46.22 -15.89
CA ARG A 365 42.64 45.73 -14.56
C ARG A 365 41.47 45.74 -13.58
N GLU A 366 40.76 46.86 -13.46
CA GLU A 366 39.61 46.98 -12.56
C GLU A 366 38.49 45.99 -12.93
N ALA A 367 38.20 45.82 -14.22
CA ALA A 367 37.21 44.87 -14.70
C ALA A 367 37.61 43.40 -14.43
N ILE A 368 38.88 43.03 -14.63
CA ILE A 368 39.41 41.70 -14.26
C ILE A 368 39.27 41.45 -12.75
N LEU A 369 39.63 42.43 -11.92
CA LEU A 369 39.50 42.34 -10.46
C LEU A 369 38.02 42.29 -10.01
N ALA A 370 37.11 42.94 -10.74
CA ALA A 370 35.67 42.89 -10.46
C ALA A 370 35.10 41.47 -10.67
N ILE A 371 35.51 40.74 -11.71
CA ILE A 371 35.11 39.34 -11.95
C ILE A 371 35.49 38.45 -10.76
N HIS A 372 36.73 38.59 -10.26
CA HIS A 372 37.19 37.82 -9.10
C HIS A 372 36.39 38.14 -7.83
N LYS A 373 36.14 39.44 -7.56
CA LYS A 373 35.32 39.89 -6.44
C LYS A 373 33.89 39.36 -6.52
N GLU A 374 33.31 39.30 -7.71
CA GLU A 374 31.96 38.78 -7.92
C GLU A 374 31.89 37.27 -7.64
N ALA A 375 32.87 36.49 -8.10
CA ALA A 375 32.96 35.06 -7.77
C ALA A 375 33.08 34.82 -6.25
N GLN A 376 33.90 35.63 -5.55
CA GLN A 376 33.97 35.63 -4.08
C GLN A 376 32.62 35.99 -3.44
N ARG A 377 31.96 37.05 -3.90
CA ARG A 377 30.66 37.52 -3.38
C ARG A 377 29.58 36.44 -3.51
N ILE A 378 29.51 35.74 -4.64
CA ILE A 378 28.57 34.64 -4.84
C ILE A 378 28.85 33.49 -3.87
N ALA A 379 30.12 33.13 -3.66
CA ALA A 379 30.47 32.08 -2.71
C ALA A 379 30.15 32.45 -1.25
N GLU A 380 30.57 33.65 -0.81
CA GLU A 380 30.35 34.15 0.55
C GLU A 380 28.86 34.26 0.89
N SER A 381 28.05 34.83 -0.03
CA SER A 381 26.61 35.00 0.17
C SER A 381 25.81 33.69 0.19
N ASN A 382 26.41 32.58 -0.24
CA ASN A 382 25.79 31.25 -0.25
C ASN A 382 26.55 30.21 0.60
N HIS A 383 27.51 30.67 1.42
CA HIS A 383 28.35 29.83 2.29
C HIS A 383 29.14 28.71 1.57
N ILE A 384 29.37 28.86 0.26
CA ILE A 384 30.13 27.89 -0.55
C ILE A 384 31.62 28.00 -0.21
N LYS A 385 32.25 26.88 0.16
CA LYS A 385 33.70 26.81 0.36
C LYS A 385 34.42 26.76 -0.98
N LEU A 386 34.90 27.91 -1.45
CA LEU A 386 35.85 27.96 -2.57
C LEU A 386 37.15 27.24 -2.21
N SER A 387 37.54 26.27 -3.02
CA SER A 387 38.95 25.86 -3.12
C SER A 387 39.74 27.09 -3.56
N GLY A 388 40.69 27.55 -2.72
CA GLY A 388 41.21 28.93 -2.73
C GLY A 388 42.09 29.38 -3.90
N SER A 389 41.95 28.79 -5.09
CA SER A 389 42.58 29.25 -6.33
C SER A 389 41.68 28.98 -7.53
N ASN A 390 41.74 29.88 -8.51
CA ASN A 390 41.11 29.68 -9.82
C ASN A 390 41.73 28.44 -10.50
N PRO A 391 40.94 27.44 -10.96
CA PRO A 391 41.47 26.25 -11.64
C PRO A 391 42.12 26.52 -13.01
N TYR A 392 41.77 27.63 -13.66
CA TYR A 392 42.09 27.90 -15.06
C TYR A 392 43.30 28.83 -15.27
N THR A 393 43.87 29.40 -14.20
CA THR A 393 45.05 30.28 -14.29
C THR A 393 45.84 30.34 -12.99
N THR A 394 47.17 30.51 -13.11
CA THR A 394 48.08 30.78 -12.00
C THR A 394 48.20 32.28 -11.68
N VAL A 395 47.65 33.16 -12.53
CA VAL A 395 47.74 34.62 -12.38
C VAL A 395 46.70 35.10 -11.36
N THR A 396 47.12 35.29 -10.11
CA THR A 396 46.24 35.76 -9.03
C THR A 396 46.02 37.28 -9.06
N PRO A 397 44.94 37.80 -8.42
CA PRO A 397 44.72 39.24 -8.28
C PRO A 397 45.90 39.99 -7.64
N GLN A 398 46.63 39.33 -6.72
CA GLN A 398 47.83 39.87 -6.09
C GLN A 398 49.00 39.99 -7.10
N ILE A 399 49.17 39.01 -7.99
CA ILE A 399 50.18 39.08 -9.06
C ILE A 399 49.85 40.21 -10.03
N ILE A 400 48.57 40.38 -10.40
CA ILE A 400 48.12 41.47 -11.28
C ILE A 400 48.44 42.84 -10.67
N ASN A 401 48.03 43.08 -9.42
CA ASN A 401 48.30 44.38 -8.77
C ASN A 401 49.80 44.63 -8.59
N SER A 402 50.59 43.62 -8.20
CA SER A 402 52.04 43.78 -8.04
C SER A 402 52.77 44.09 -9.36
N LYS A 403 52.33 43.51 -10.49
CA LYS A 403 52.88 43.87 -11.82
C LYS A 403 52.43 45.26 -12.26
N TRP A 404 51.17 45.61 -12.04
CA TRP A 404 50.64 46.94 -12.34
C TRP A 404 51.41 48.05 -11.58
N GLU A 405 51.65 47.86 -10.29
CA GLU A 405 52.47 48.78 -9.47
C GLU A 405 53.89 48.94 -10.04
N LYS A 406 54.51 47.86 -10.54
CA LYS A 406 55.84 47.94 -11.19
C LYS A 406 55.80 48.73 -12.49
N VAL A 407 54.81 48.50 -13.35
CA VAL A 407 54.61 49.29 -14.59
C VAL A 407 54.47 50.78 -14.23
N GLN A 408 53.60 51.11 -13.27
CA GLN A 408 53.42 52.50 -12.81
C GLN A 408 54.68 53.13 -12.21
N GLN A 409 55.55 52.35 -11.56
CA GLN A 409 56.86 52.82 -11.06
C GLN A 409 57.93 52.98 -12.14
N LEU A 410 57.80 52.30 -13.28
CA LEU A 410 58.76 52.34 -14.39
C LEU A 410 58.48 53.50 -15.34
N VAL A 411 57.21 53.85 -15.58
CA VAL A 411 56.80 55.01 -16.42
C VAL A 411 57.56 56.31 -16.08
N PRO A 412 57.52 56.85 -14.84
CA PRO A 412 58.21 58.10 -14.53
C PRO A 412 59.75 57.99 -14.58
N LYS A 413 60.30 56.78 -14.45
CA LYS A 413 61.74 56.53 -14.64
C LYS A 413 62.12 56.58 -16.11
N ARG A 414 61.26 56.06 -16.99
CA ARG A 414 61.43 56.10 -18.45
C ARG A 414 61.29 57.53 -18.98
N ASP A 415 60.29 58.28 -18.51
CA ASP A 415 60.16 59.73 -18.75
C ASP A 415 61.46 60.47 -18.42
N HIS A 416 62.00 60.26 -17.22
CA HIS A 416 63.22 60.93 -16.78
C HIS A 416 64.44 60.57 -17.65
N ALA A 417 64.65 59.29 -17.97
CA ALA A 417 65.74 58.84 -18.82
C ALA A 417 65.67 59.40 -20.25
N LEU A 418 64.46 59.49 -20.83
CA LEU A 418 64.25 60.10 -22.15
C LEU A 418 64.53 61.61 -22.13
N LEU A 419 64.10 62.33 -21.09
CA LEU A 419 64.36 63.76 -20.94
C LEU A 419 65.85 64.08 -20.74
N GLU A 420 66.58 63.27 -19.95
CA GLU A 420 68.03 63.41 -19.81
C GLU A 420 68.75 63.22 -21.15
N GLU A 421 68.37 62.21 -21.93
CA GLU A 421 68.97 61.97 -23.24
C GLU A 421 68.59 63.05 -24.26
N GLN A 422 67.35 63.55 -24.24
CA GLN A 422 66.94 64.69 -25.07
C GLN A 422 67.79 65.92 -24.77
N SER A 423 68.04 66.22 -23.48
CA SER A 423 68.91 67.33 -23.07
C SER A 423 70.36 67.15 -23.58
N LYS A 424 70.89 65.92 -23.55
CA LYS A 424 72.21 65.60 -24.13
C LYS A 424 72.23 65.82 -25.64
N GLN A 425 71.24 65.33 -26.39
CA GLN A 425 71.20 65.49 -27.84
C GLN A 425 71.01 66.95 -28.27
N GLN A 426 70.21 67.73 -27.54
CA GLN A 426 70.09 69.18 -27.73
C GLN A 426 71.42 69.91 -27.47
N SER A 427 72.16 69.53 -26.43
CA SER A 427 73.50 70.06 -26.13
C SER A 427 74.52 69.70 -27.23
N ASN A 428 74.51 68.45 -27.70
CA ASN A 428 75.35 67.97 -28.80
C ASN A 428 75.09 68.77 -30.08
N GLU A 429 73.82 69.00 -30.44
CA GLU A 429 73.43 69.79 -31.60
C GLU A 429 73.81 71.28 -31.46
N HIS A 430 73.70 71.85 -30.26
CA HIS A 430 74.19 73.20 -29.99
C HIS A 430 75.71 73.31 -30.25
N LEU A 431 76.50 72.35 -29.76
CA LEU A 431 77.94 72.28 -30.01
C LEU A 431 78.27 72.10 -31.49
N ARG A 432 77.54 71.22 -32.22
CA ARG A 432 77.69 71.06 -33.67
C ARG A 432 77.44 72.37 -34.42
N ARG A 433 76.38 73.11 -34.08
CA ARG A 433 76.05 74.42 -34.67
C ARG A 433 77.07 75.50 -34.31
N GLN A 434 77.56 75.51 -33.07
CA GLN A 434 78.58 76.45 -32.62
C GLN A 434 79.89 76.21 -33.39
N PHE A 435 80.35 74.97 -33.49
CA PHE A 435 81.53 74.62 -34.28
C PHE A 435 81.34 74.98 -35.76
N ALA A 436 80.21 74.59 -36.36
CA ALA A 436 79.92 74.91 -37.77
C ALA A 436 79.90 76.42 -38.04
N SER A 437 79.28 77.23 -37.18
CA SER A 437 79.25 78.69 -37.37
C SER A 437 80.64 79.34 -37.29
N GLN A 438 81.52 78.86 -36.41
CA GLN A 438 82.91 79.31 -36.35
C GLN A 438 83.74 78.82 -37.54
N ALA A 439 83.65 77.52 -37.87
CA ALA A 439 84.39 76.90 -38.97
C ALA A 439 83.99 77.49 -40.34
N ASN A 440 82.71 77.81 -40.55
CA ASN A 440 82.21 78.43 -41.78
C ASN A 440 82.66 79.90 -41.96
N VAL A 441 83.15 80.55 -40.90
CA VAL A 441 83.83 81.86 -41.00
C VAL A 441 85.33 81.69 -41.23
N VAL A 442 85.96 80.79 -40.48
CA VAL A 442 87.43 80.57 -40.53
C VAL A 442 87.88 79.90 -41.82
N GLY A 443 87.14 78.91 -42.34
CA GLY A 443 87.48 78.17 -43.57
C GLY A 443 87.64 79.07 -44.78
N PRO A 444 86.61 79.87 -45.17
CA PRO A 444 86.72 80.84 -46.24
C PRO A 444 87.82 81.88 -45.99
N TRP A 445 88.00 82.33 -44.74
CA TRP A 445 89.08 83.27 -44.39
C TRP A 445 90.48 82.68 -44.65
N ILE A 446 90.72 81.41 -44.35
CA ILE A 446 91.98 80.72 -44.69
C ILE A 446 92.13 80.64 -46.21
N GLN A 447 91.07 80.29 -46.94
CA GLN A 447 91.12 80.13 -48.39
C GLN A 447 91.43 81.46 -49.11
N THR A 448 90.79 82.57 -48.70
CA THR A 448 91.09 83.95 -49.16
C THR A 448 92.47 84.47 -48.70
N LYS A 449 93.24 83.67 -47.94
CA LYS A 449 94.64 83.96 -47.55
C LYS A 449 95.66 83.00 -48.17
N MET A 450 95.21 81.98 -48.91
CA MET A 450 96.05 81.04 -49.63
C MET A 450 95.98 81.22 -51.16
N GLU A 451 94.92 81.87 -51.66
CA GLU A 451 94.87 82.54 -52.96
C GLU A 451 95.54 83.93 -52.91
#